data_AF-A0A7S3TGA3-F1
#
_entry.id   AF-A0A7S3TGA3-F1
#
_cell.length_a   1.000
_cell.length_b   1.000
_cell.length_c   1.000
_cell.angle_alpha   90.00
_cell.angle_beta   90.00
_cell.angle_gamma   90.00
#
_symmetry.space_group_name_H-M   'P 1'
#
loop_
_entity.id
_entity.type
_entity.pdbx_description
1 polymer ?
#
loop_
_entity_poly.entity_id
_entity_poly.type
_entity_poly.pdbx_seq_one_letter_code
_entity_poly.pdbx_strand_id
1 'polypeptide(L)'
;GKLDPRIFNVNLDCDVICAEVRETSRKPDEMYDLLERLAPGQRKLEMFGRPHNVHKGWTTLGNQLGKTQISEPWLRQHLLDEGVFEECDLAPMPRPPADPI
;
A
#
# COMPACT_ATOMS: atom_id res chain seq x y z
N GLY A 1 24.50 4.32 -2.95
CA GLY A 1 24.21 5.75 -2.71
C GLY A 1 23.68 5.90 -1.30
N LYS A 2 24.04 6.98 -0.58
CA LYS A 2 23.54 7.23 0.77
C LYS A 2 22.09 7.75 0.68
N LEU A 3 21.20 7.29 1.56
CA LEU A 3 19.83 7.81 1.65
C LEU A 3 19.86 9.29 2.07
N ASP A 4 18.95 10.10 1.53
CA ASP A 4 18.80 11.51 1.90
C ASP A 4 18.17 11.62 3.30
N PRO A 5 18.88 12.15 4.31
CA PRO A 5 18.37 12.24 5.68
C PRO A 5 17.20 13.23 5.83
N ARG A 6 16.88 14.03 4.81
CA ARG A 6 15.69 14.89 4.79
C ARG A 6 14.42 14.13 4.42
N ILE A 7 14.57 12.94 3.82
CA ILE A 7 13.48 12.11 3.31
C ILE A 7 13.34 10.84 4.16
N PHE A 8 14.46 10.28 4.63
CA PHE A 8 14.50 9.02 5.35
C PHE A 8 15.03 9.18 6.78
N ASN A 9 14.35 8.54 7.73
CA ASN A 9 14.80 8.41 9.11
C ASN A 9 15.83 7.27 9.20
N VAL A 10 17.09 7.59 9.00
CA VAL A 10 18.19 6.62 9.02
C VAL A 10 18.58 6.23 10.45
N ASN A 11 19.03 4.99 10.64
CA ASN A 11 19.52 4.44 11.92
C ASN A 11 18.50 4.44 13.07
N LEU A 12 17.20 4.48 12.76
CA LEU A 12 16.14 4.46 13.76
C LEU A 12 15.80 3.04 14.25
N ASP A 13 15.86 2.06 13.35
CA ASP A 13 15.49 0.66 13.60
C ASP A 13 16.66 -0.30 13.33
N CYS A 14 16.59 -1.51 13.91
CA CYS A 14 17.50 -2.61 13.60
C CYS A 14 17.08 -3.38 12.34
N ASP A 15 18.00 -4.19 11.82
CA ASP A 15 17.82 -5.03 10.63
C ASP A 15 17.16 -6.39 10.94
N VAL A 16 16.59 -6.56 12.14
CA VAL A 16 15.97 -7.79 12.61
C VAL A 16 14.55 -7.53 13.07
N ILE A 17 13.59 -8.29 12.54
CA ILE A 17 12.20 -8.29 13.01
C ILE A 17 11.95 -9.61 13.74
N CYS A 18 11.57 -9.53 15.02
CA CYS A 18 11.08 -10.67 15.79
C CYS A 18 9.56 -10.62 15.81
N ALA A 19 8.91 -11.65 15.27
CA ALA A 19 7.46 -11.72 15.17
C ALA A 19 6.97 -13.16 15.32
N GLU A 20 5.70 -13.31 15.68
CA GLU A 20 5.06 -14.62 15.72
C GLU A 20 4.97 -15.26 14.32
N VAL A 21 5.04 -16.58 14.30
CA VAL A 21 4.92 -17.37 13.07
C VAL A 21 3.50 -17.23 12.52
N ARG A 22 3.41 -16.89 11.24
CA ARG A 22 2.16 -16.79 10.47
C ARG A 22 2.09 -17.94 9.45
N GLU A 23 1.15 -17.84 8.51
CA GLU A 23 1.02 -18.78 7.40
C GLU A 23 2.31 -18.85 6.54
N THR A 24 2.50 -19.97 5.85
CA THR A 24 3.68 -20.23 5.02
C THR A 24 3.98 -19.05 4.07
N SER A 25 5.22 -18.55 4.13
CA SER A 25 5.74 -17.41 3.36
C SER A 25 5.05 -16.05 3.60
N ARG A 26 4.21 -15.90 4.62
CA ARG A 26 3.67 -14.59 4.99
C ARG A 26 4.73 -13.76 5.72
N LYS A 27 4.94 -12.54 5.24
CA LYS A 27 5.83 -11.57 5.87
C LYS A 27 5.21 -11.05 7.19
N PRO A 28 6.03 -10.67 8.19
CA PRO A 28 5.54 -10.03 9.41
C PRO A 28 4.89 -8.67 9.07
N ASP A 29 3.76 -8.38 9.71
CA ASP A 29 3.02 -7.12 9.49
C ASP A 29 3.81 -5.93 10.07
N GLU A 30 4.69 -6.18 11.03
CA GLU A 30 5.63 -5.23 11.66
C GLU A 30 6.55 -4.53 10.64
N MET A 31 6.68 -5.10 9.43
CA MET A 31 7.40 -4.49 8.31
C MET A 31 6.78 -3.14 7.89
N TYR A 32 5.46 -3.00 7.92
CA TYR A 32 4.80 -1.77 7.49
C TYR A 32 5.13 -0.61 8.43
N ASP A 33 5.12 -0.86 9.74
CA ASP A 33 5.48 0.13 10.75
C ASP A 33 6.95 0.53 10.67
N LEU A 34 7.84 -0.43 10.40
CA LEU A 34 9.26 -0.15 10.17
C LEU A 34 9.44 0.74 8.93
N LEU A 35 8.77 0.42 7.83
CA LEU A 35 8.90 1.18 6.58
C LEU A 35 8.22 2.56 6.65
N GLU A 36 7.14 2.70 7.42
CA GLU A 36 6.53 4.01 7.69
C GLU A 36 7.45 4.87 8.55
N ARG A 37 8.09 4.30 9.57
CA ARG A 37 9.08 5.03 10.39
C ARG A 37 10.32 5.40 9.59
N LEU A 38 10.79 4.53 8.70
CA LEU A 38 11.94 4.81 7.82
C LEU A 38 11.64 5.92 6.80
N ALA A 39 10.45 5.92 6.20
CA ALA A 39 10.10 6.79 5.09
C ALA A 39 8.69 7.40 5.27
N PRO A 40 8.50 8.28 6.26
CA PRO A 40 7.20 8.83 6.59
C PRO A 40 6.63 9.66 5.43
N GLY A 41 5.35 9.45 5.12
CA GLY A 41 4.64 10.21 4.07
C GLY A 41 5.14 10.00 2.64
N GLN A 42 6.11 9.09 2.43
CA GLN A 42 6.57 8.72 1.10
C GLN A 42 5.56 7.80 0.41
N ARG A 43 5.56 7.80 -0.92
CA ARG A 43 4.77 6.85 -1.73
C ARG A 43 5.40 5.46 -1.61
N LYS A 44 4.59 4.46 -1.24
CA LYS A 44 5.05 3.10 -1.02
C LYS A 44 4.26 2.14 -1.91
N LEU A 45 4.96 1.20 -2.52
CA LEU A 45 4.41 0.22 -3.45
C LEU A 45 4.71 -1.18 -2.93
N GLU A 46 3.67 -2.00 -2.81
CA GLU A 46 3.79 -3.43 -2.56
C GLU A 46 3.42 -4.22 -3.80
N MET A 47 4.36 -5.01 -4.29
CA MET A 47 4.16 -5.91 -5.43
C MET A 47 3.86 -7.32 -4.94
N PHE A 48 3.04 -8.04 -5.72
CA PHE A 48 2.56 -9.40 -5.43
C PHE A 48 1.69 -9.49 -4.17
N GLY A 49 1.06 -8.37 -3.80
CA GLY A 49 0.20 -8.31 -2.63
C GLY A 49 -1.12 -9.06 -2.82
N ARG A 50 -1.66 -9.52 -1.70
CA ARG A 50 -2.98 -10.17 -1.56
C ARG A 50 -3.90 -9.25 -0.73
N PRO A 51 -5.20 -9.56 -0.60
CA PRO A 51 -6.11 -8.69 0.16
C PRO A 51 -5.66 -8.39 1.59
N HIS A 52 -4.94 -9.32 2.24
CA HIS A 52 -4.37 -9.10 3.58
C HIS A 52 -3.15 -8.17 3.61
N ASN A 53 -2.55 -7.86 2.46
CA ASN A 53 -1.43 -6.92 2.33
C ASN A 53 -1.90 -5.48 2.08
N VAL A 54 -3.20 -5.26 1.86
CA VAL A 54 -3.72 -3.91 1.61
C VAL A 54 -3.56 -3.07 2.88
N HIS A 55 -2.69 -2.06 2.81
CA HIS A 55 -2.36 -1.19 3.93
C HIS A 55 -2.62 0.27 3.58
N LYS A 56 -3.09 1.06 4.55
CA LYS A 56 -3.29 2.50 4.36
C LYS A 56 -1.96 3.17 4.00
N GLY A 57 -1.97 4.04 3.00
CA GLY A 57 -0.78 4.76 2.51
C GLY A 57 0.10 3.95 1.54
N TRP A 58 -0.29 2.72 1.21
CA TRP A 58 0.40 1.86 0.25
C TRP A 58 -0.44 1.66 -1.00
N THR A 59 0.23 1.68 -2.15
CA THR A 59 -0.32 1.11 -3.38
C THR A 59 0.02 -0.37 -3.40
N THR A 60 -0.98 -1.24 -3.47
CA THR A 60 -0.77 -2.69 -3.54
C THR A 60 -1.12 -3.20 -4.94
N LEU A 61 -0.18 -3.89 -5.59
CA LEU A 61 -0.37 -4.53 -6.89
C LEU A 61 -0.25 -6.05 -6.74
N GLY A 62 -1.23 -6.77 -7.26
CA GLY A 62 -1.23 -8.23 -7.22
C GLY A 62 -2.38 -8.82 -8.01
N ASN A 63 -2.13 -9.99 -8.60
CA ASN A 63 -3.11 -10.71 -9.42
C ASN A 63 -4.17 -11.45 -8.59
N GLN A 64 -4.06 -11.45 -7.26
CA GLN A 64 -4.98 -12.13 -6.34
C GLN A 64 -5.79 -11.15 -5.48
N LEU A 65 -5.79 -9.85 -5.82
CA LEU A 65 -6.51 -8.81 -5.09
C LEU A 65 -8.03 -8.82 -5.35
N GLY A 66 -8.47 -9.47 -6.44
CA GLY A 66 -9.87 -9.41 -6.89
C GLY A 66 -10.12 -8.12 -7.66
N LYS A 67 -11.19 -7.39 -7.31
CA LYS A 67 -11.51 -6.11 -7.94
C LYS A 67 -10.51 -5.02 -7.55
N THR A 68 -10.10 -4.21 -8.51
CA THR A 68 -9.15 -3.11 -8.30
C THR A 68 -9.83 -1.96 -7.56
N GLN A 69 -9.29 -1.58 -6.40
CA GLN A 69 -9.73 -0.41 -5.66
C GLN A 69 -8.87 0.81 -6.03
N ILE A 70 -9.47 1.78 -6.71
CA ILE A 70 -8.86 3.09 -6.97
C ILE A 70 -9.65 4.13 -6.19
N SER A 71 -9.05 4.72 -5.16
CA SER A 71 -9.72 5.69 -4.28
C SER A 71 -9.74 7.11 -4.86
N GLU A 72 -8.79 7.42 -5.75
CA GLU A 72 -8.64 8.74 -6.35
C GLU A 72 -9.56 8.86 -7.57
N PRO A 73 -10.60 9.73 -7.56
CA PRO A 73 -11.56 9.82 -8.65
C PRO A 73 -10.90 10.16 -10.00
N TRP A 74 -9.92 11.08 -9.99
CA TRP A 74 -9.23 11.50 -11.20
C TRP A 74 -8.41 10.36 -11.83
N LEU A 75 -7.74 9.55 -11.00
CA LEU A 75 -6.92 8.43 -11.48
C LEU A 75 -7.82 7.31 -11.99
N ARG A 76 -8.93 7.05 -11.30
CA ARG A 76 -9.94 6.09 -11.72
C ARG A 76 -10.46 6.43 -13.11
N GLN A 77 -10.89 7.68 -13.30
CA GLN A 77 -11.43 8.13 -14.59
C GLN A 77 -10.38 8.03 -15.69
N HIS A 78 -9.16 8.50 -15.43
CA HIS A 78 -8.08 8.43 -16.41
C HIS A 78 -7.78 6.99 -16.85
N LEU A 79 -7.74 6.02 -15.93
CA LEU A 79 -7.46 4.63 -16.27
C LEU A 79 -8.61 3.93 -17.01
N LEU A 80 -9.86 4.37 -16.80
CA LEU A 80 -11.00 3.94 -17.60
C LEU A 80 -10.92 4.52 -19.02
N ASP A 81 -10.61 5.82 -19.15
CA ASP A 81 -10.50 6.50 -20.44
C ASP A 81 -9.37 5.91 -21.32
N GLU A 82 -8.27 5.49 -20.69
CA GLU A 82 -7.14 4.82 -21.36
C GLU A 82 -7.41 3.32 -21.65
N GLY A 83 -8.55 2.77 -21.24
CA GLY A 83 -8.90 1.35 -21.43
C GLY A 83 -7.99 0.38 -20.68
N VAL A 84 -7.37 0.81 -19.58
CA VAL A 84 -6.55 -0.05 -18.72
C VAL A 84 -7.42 -0.99 -17.89
N PHE A 85 -8.61 -0.51 -17.49
CA PHE A 85 -9.60 -1.26 -16.74
C PHE A 85 -11.00 -1.04 -17.33
N GLU A 86 -11.88 -2.00 -17.13
CA GLU A 86 -13.33 -1.84 -17.32
C GLU A 86 -14.02 -1.50 -15.99
N GLU A 87 -15.21 -0.88 -16.04
CA GLU A 87 -16.01 -0.56 -14.84
C GLU A 87 -16.26 -1.80 -13.96
N CYS A 88 -16.40 -2.98 -14.57
CA CYS A 88 -16.65 -4.23 -13.84
C CYS A 88 -15.42 -4.74 -13.06
N ASP A 89 -14.21 -4.39 -13.50
CA ASP A 89 -12.93 -4.74 -12.85
C ASP A 89 -12.72 -3.92 -11.57
N LEU A 90 -13.37 -2.76 -11.47
CA LEU A 90 -13.17 -1.83 -10.38
C LEU A 90 -14.13 -2.09 -9.21
N ALA A 91 -13.61 -1.96 -7.99
CA ALA A 91 -14.43 -1.89 -6.78
C ALA A 91 -15.16 -0.53 -6.74
N PRO A 92 -16.31 -0.42 -6.04
CA PRO A 92 -17.01 0.86 -5.90
C PRO A 92 -16.14 1.90 -5.20
N MET A 93 -16.41 3.19 -5.46
CA MET A 93 -15.74 4.27 -4.75
C MET A 93 -16.02 4.18 -3.25
N PRO A 94 -15.01 4.37 -2.38
CA PRO A 94 -15.24 4.39 -0.95
C PRO A 94 -16.17 5.55 -0.62
N ARG A 95 -17.10 5.31 0.30
CA ARG A 95 -17.94 6.40 0.82
C ARG A 95 -17.05 7.38 1.59
N PRO A 96 -17.24 8.70 1.42
CA PRO A 96 -16.59 9.67 2.29
C PRO A 96 -16.87 9.33 3.76
N PRO A 97 -15.92 9.59 4.69
CA PRO A 97 -16.19 9.48 6.12
C PRO A 97 -17.44 10.28 6.48
N ALA A 98 -18.30 9.71 7.32
CA ALA A 98 -19.53 10.40 7.77
C ALA A 98 -19.20 11.67 8.56
N ASP A 99 -18.07 11.65 9.28
CA ASP A 99 -17.54 12.77 10.05
C ASP A 99 -16.27 13.29 9.35
N PRO A 100 -16.35 14.39 8.59
CA PRO A 100 -15.16 15.12 8.19
C PRO A 100 -14.58 15.77 9.44
N ILE A 101 -13.40 15.32 9.85
CA ILE A 101 -12.57 16.02 10.85
C ILE A 101 -12.24 17.42 10.32
#